data_AF-R7UAB7-F1
#
_entry.id   AF-R7UAB7-F1
#
_cell.length_a   1.000
_cell.length_b   1.000
_cell.length_c   1.000
_cell.angle_alpha   90.00
_cell.angle_beta   90.00
_cell.angle_gamma   90.00
#
_symmetry.space_group_name_H-M   'P 1'
#
loop_
_entity.id
_entity.type
_entity.pdbx_description
1 polymer ?
#
loop_
_entity_poly.entity_id
_entity_poly.type
_entity_poly.pdbx_seq_one_letter_code
_entity_poly.pdbx_strand_id
1 'polypeptide(L)' 'DTSACGSNPCQNGGQCQLVANGYTCNCTANYRGVNCESIIREDPCLSAPCKHGGTCSQLCDDPFFSCEC' A
#
# COMPACT_ATOMS: atom_id res chain seq x y z
N ASP A 1 20.87 15.37 -12.04
CA ASP A 1 19.70 14.60 -12.50
C ASP A 1 19.10 13.93 -11.29
N THR A 2 18.06 14.54 -10.74
CA THR A 2 17.47 14.16 -9.46
C THR A 2 16.49 13.04 -9.72
N SER A 3 16.99 11.80 -9.82
CA SER A 3 16.11 10.64 -9.90
C SER A 3 15.13 10.72 -8.72
N ALA A 4 13.83 10.67 -8.97
CA ALA A 4 12.82 10.84 -7.92
C ALA A 4 12.97 9.81 -6.78
N CYS A 5 13.55 8.63 -7.09
CA CYS A 5 13.95 7.63 -6.10
C CYS A 5 15.36 7.80 -5.51
N GLY A 6 16.20 8.70 -6.03
CA GLY A 6 17.58 8.92 -5.56
C GLY A 6 17.67 9.55 -4.18
N SER A 7 16.59 10.19 -3.71
CA SER A 7 16.46 10.68 -2.32
C SER A 7 15.85 9.64 -1.38
N ASN A 8 15.59 8.42 -1.84
CA ASN A 8 14.93 7.34 -1.09
C ASN A 8 13.68 7.82 -0.32
N PRO A 9 12.65 8.35 -1.01
CA PRO A 9 11.46 8.88 -0.35
C PRO A 9 10.65 7.80 0.38
N CYS A 10 10.69 6.55 -0.08
CA CYS A 10 9.94 5.43 0.52
C CYS A 10 10.57 4.99 1.85
N GLN A 11 9.76 4.99 2.91
CA GLN A 11 10.12 4.61 4.27
C GLN A 11 9.68 3.17 4.59
N ASN A 12 10.07 2.65 5.76
CA ASN A 12 9.57 1.38 6.30
C ASN A 12 9.71 0.16 5.38
N GLY A 13 10.76 0.13 4.56
CA GLY A 13 11.01 -0.96 3.62
C GLY A 13 10.17 -0.90 2.33
N GLY A 14 9.52 0.23 2.05
CA GLY A 14 8.84 0.45 0.78
C GLY A 14 9.82 0.50 -0.41
N GLN A 15 9.43 -0.10 -1.53
CA GLN A 15 10.25 -0.16 -2.74
C GLN A 15 9.92 1.01 -3.65
N CYS A 16 10.91 1.88 -3.90
CA CYS A 16 10.72 3.03 -4.78
C CYS A 16 10.73 2.61 -6.25
N GLN A 17 9.72 3.04 -7.01
CA GLN A 17 9.62 2.82 -8.44
C GLN A 17 9.49 4.17 -9.16
N LEU A 18 10.37 4.41 -10.13
CA LEU A 18 10.26 5.57 -11.01
C LEU A 18 9.09 5.38 -11.98
N VAL A 19 8.26 6.41 -12.08
CA VAL A 19 7.12 6.47 -13.01
C VAL A 19 7.25 7.70 -13.91
N ALA A 20 6.52 7.75 -15.01
CA ALA A 20 6.66 8.78 -16.05
C ALA A 20 6.59 10.23 -15.52
N ASN A 21 5.89 10.47 -14.40
CA ASN A 21 5.75 11.80 -13.78
C ASN A 21 6.33 11.89 -12.36
N GLY A 22 7.24 11.00 -11.96
CA GLY A 22 7.87 11.07 -10.64
C GLY A 22 8.26 9.71 -10.08
N TYR A 23 7.80 9.42 -8.86
CA TYR A 23 8.00 8.13 -8.20
C TYR A 23 6.71 7.63 -7.57
N THR A 24 6.63 6.33 -7.37
CA THR A 24 5.65 5.68 -6.51
C THR A 24 6.37 4.74 -5.54
N CYS A 25 5.82 4.56 -4.35
CA CYS A 25 6.36 3.66 -3.34
C CYS A 25 5.48 2.42 -3.22
N ASN A 26 6.06 1.25 -3.48
CA ASN A 26 5.41 -0.01 -3.20
C ASN A 26 5.63 -0.36 -1.72
N CYS A 27 4.62 -0.09 -0.89
CA CYS A 27 4.68 -0.32 0.55
C CYS A 27 4.50 -1.80 0.89
N THR A 28 5.14 -2.25 1.98
CA THR A 28 4.87 -3.59 2.54
C THR A 28 3.49 -3.61 3.19
N ALA A 29 2.90 -4.81 3.37
CA ALA A 29 1.51 -4.99 3.82
C ALA A 29 1.15 -4.32 5.16
N ASN A 30 2.14 -3.86 5.93
CA ASN A 30 1.94 -3.17 7.20
C ASN A 30 2.06 -1.65 7.10
N TYR A 31 2.30 -1.07 5.91
CA TYR A 31 2.52 0.38 5.75
C TYR A 31 1.77 0.94 4.53
N ARG A 32 1.45 2.23 4.59
CA ARG A 32 0.67 3.00 3.62
C ARG A 32 1.15 4.45 3.57
N GLY A 33 0.58 5.21 2.65
CA GLY A 33 0.95 6.60 2.38
C GLY A 33 1.86 6.69 1.16
N VAL A 34 2.04 7.91 0.63
CA VAL A 34 2.83 8.15 -0.58
C VAL A 34 4.26 7.64 -0.42
N ASN A 35 4.77 7.68 0.81
CA ASN A 35 6.12 7.30 1.20
C ASN A 35 6.13 6.12 2.16
N CYS A 36 5.04 5.35 2.27
CA CYS A 36 4.93 4.26 3.26
C CYS A 36 5.18 4.73 4.70
N GLU A 37 4.89 5.99 5.02
CA GLU A 37 5.15 6.62 6.30
C GLU A 37 4.14 6.23 7.39
N SER A 38 2.95 5.80 6.98
CA SER A 38 1.87 5.43 7.89
C SER A 38 1.82 3.91 8.07
N ILE A 39 1.81 3.44 9.32
CA ILE A 39 1.63 2.00 9.60
C ILE A 39 0.14 1.63 9.53
N ILE A 40 -0.20 0.56 8.80
CA ILE A 40 -1.52 -0.07 8.78
C ILE A 40 -1.64 -0.81 10.11
N ARG A 41 -2.29 -0.20 11.10
CA ARG A 41 -2.51 -0.83 12.41
C ARG A 41 -3.72 -1.76 12.45
N GLU A 42 -4.62 -1.63 11.49
CA GLU A 42 -5.90 -2.32 11.46
C GLU A 42 -6.03 -3.00 10.10
N ASP A 43 -6.06 -4.33 10.11
CA ASP A 43 -6.37 -5.11 8.92
C ASP A 43 -7.87 -4.95 8.61
N PRO A 44 -8.23 -4.36 7.45
CA PRO A 44 -9.62 -4.12 7.07
C PRO A 44 -10.43 -5.42 6.95
N CYS A 45 -9.78 -6.56 6.71
CA CYS A 45 -10.41 -7.88 6.66
C CYS A 45 -10.79 -8.43 8.04
N LEU A 46 -10.16 -7.97 9.13
CA LEU A 46 -10.55 -8.38 10.50
C LEU A 46 -11.99 -8.00 10.85
N SER A 47 -12.51 -6.94 10.22
CA SER A 47 -13.90 -6.51 10.39
C SER A 47 -14.90 -7.39 9.62
N ALA A 48 -14.43 -8.42 8.90
CA ALA A 48 -15.21 -9.25 7.97
C ALA A 48 -16.12 -8.42 7.05
N PRO A 49 -15.57 -7.47 6.27
CA PRO A 49 -16.36 -6.59 5.41
C PRO A 49 -17.03 -7.37 4.27
N CYS A 50 -16.40 -8.45 3.78
CA CYS A 50 -16.93 -9.28 2.70
C CYS A 50 -18.13 -10.11 3.17
N LYS A 51 -19.26 -9.97 2.47
CA LYS A 51 -20.51 -10.71 2.76
C LYS A 51 -20.58 -12.01 1.96
N HIS A 52 -21.50 -12.88 2.35
CA HIS A 52 -21.78 -14.17 1.68
C HIS A 52 -20.59 -15.15 1.62
N GLY A 53 -19.60 -14.99 2.49
CA GLY A 53 -18.43 -15.87 2.51
C GLY A 53 -17.34 -15.50 1.51
N GLY A 54 -17.40 -14.29 0.92
CA GLY A 54 -16.36 -13.81 0.01
C GLY A 54 -14.98 -13.73 0.68
N THR A 55 -13.94 -14.00 -0.09
CA THR A 55 -12.54 -13.95 0.37
C THR A 55 -12.10 -12.49 0.46
N CYS A 56 -11.68 -12.06 1.65
CA CYS A 56 -11.13 -10.72 1.85
C CYS A 56 -9.62 -10.73 1.64
N SER A 57 -9.15 -9.84 0.77
CA SER A 57 -7.73 -9.61 0.51
C SER A 57 -7.38 -8.17 0.89
N GLN A 58 -6.49 -7.99 1.86
CA GLN A 58 -5.99 -6.67 2.23
C GLN A 58 -5.19 -6.07 1.07
N LEU A 59 -5.50 -4.82 0.71
CA LEU A 59 -4.78 -4.04 -0.29
C LEU A 59 -3.98 -2.92 0.38
N CYS A 60 -2.81 -2.61 -0.19
CA CYS A 60 -1.99 -1.47 0.23
C CYS A 60 -2.44 -0.15 -0.40
N ASP A 61 -3.23 -0.21 -1.48
CA ASP A 61 -3.82 0.92 -2.19
C ASP A 61 -5.32 1.06 -1.88
N ASP A 62 -5.88 2.25 -2.11
CA ASP A 62 -7.32 2.50 -1.98
C ASP A 62 -8.09 1.87 -3.17
N PRO A 63 -9.17 1.09 -2.92
CA PRO A 63 -9.74 0.74 -1.61
C PRO A 63 -8.88 -0.29 -0.86
N PHE A 64 -8.63 -0.06 0.43
CA PHE A 64 -7.70 -0.82 1.30
C PHE A 64 -8.00 -2.32 1.47
N PHE A 65 -9.07 -2.83 0.87
CA PHE A 65 -9.38 -4.25 0.79
C PHE A 65 -10.14 -4.54 -0.50
N SER A 66 -10.01 -5.77 -0.98
CA SER A 66 -10.83 -6.33 -2.05
C SER A 66 -11.60 -7.54 -1.53
N CYS A 67 -12.83 -7.70 -2.00
CA CYS A 67 -13.64 -8.88 -1.75
C CYS A 67 -13.76 -9.68 -3.04
N GLU A 68 -13.30 -10.93 -3.03
CA GLU A 68 -13.53 -11.89 -4.10
C GLU A 68 -14.74 -12.78 -3.77
N CYS A 69 -15.58 -13.03 -4.78
CA CYS A 69 -16.84 -13.75 -4.68
C CYS A 69 -16.67 -15.28 -4.65
#